data_AF-A0A9X9F125-F1
#
_entry.id   AF-A0A9X9F125-F1
#
_cell.length_a   1.000
_cell.length_b   1.000
_cell.length_c   1.000
_cell.angle_alpha   90.00
_cell.angle_beta   90.00
_cell.angle_gamma   90.00
#
_symmetry.space_group_name_H-M   'P 1'
#
loop_
_entity.id
_entity.type
_entity.pdbx_description
1 polymer ?
#
loop_
_entity_poly.entity_id
_entity_poly.type
_entity_poly.pdbx_seq_one_letter_code
_entity_poly.pdbx_strand_id
1 'polypeptide(L)'
;MLGIFVVILIIFLCSPNKKHIKWRPIVILILLELFITWFMLGTKLGSIIINKIASFFSWLLACANEGIRFAFPSAMESQHIDFFFSALLPIIFVITFFDILSYFGILTWIIDKVGAV
;
A
#
# COMPACT_ATOMS: atom_id res chain seq x y z
N MET A 1 -12.35 -18.56 -5.04
CA MET A 1 -13.84 -18.48 -5.05
C MET A 1 -14.44 -18.79 -3.68
N LEU A 2 -14.15 -19.96 -3.08
CA LEU A 2 -14.69 -20.36 -1.76
C LEU A 2 -14.38 -19.35 -0.64
N GLY A 3 -13.17 -18.79 -0.61
CA GLY A 3 -12.77 -17.78 0.39
C GLY A 3 -13.59 -16.48 0.35
N ILE A 4 -13.91 -15.97 -0.85
CA ILE A 4 -14.70 -14.73 -1.01
C ILE A 4 -16.12 -14.93 -0.44
N PHE A 5 -16.72 -16.09 -0.71
CA PHE A 5 -18.05 -16.41 -0.20
C PHE A 5 -18.07 -16.51 1.33
N VAL A 6 -17.05 -17.15 1.92
CA VAL A 6 -16.90 -17.26 3.38
C VAL A 6 -16.73 -15.90 4.04
N VAL A 7 -15.89 -15.02 3.47
CA VAL A 7 -15.65 -13.67 4.01
C VAL A 7 -16.93 -12.83 3.96
N ILE A 8 -17.66 -12.85 2.83
CA ILE A 8 -18.95 -12.14 2.70
C ILE A 8 -19.97 -12.64 3.74
N LEU A 9 -20.02 -13.96 3.95
CA LEU A 9 -20.95 -14.58 4.89
C LEU A 9 -20.62 -14.16 6.34
N ILE A 10 -19.34 -14.14 6.73
CA ILE A 10 -18.90 -13.67 8.05
C ILE A 10 -19.23 -12.18 8.25
N ILE A 11 -18.95 -11.33 7.26
CA ILE A 11 -19.26 -9.90 7.30
C ILE A 11 -20.78 -9.68 7.45
N PHE A 12 -21.60 -10.47 6.75
CA PHE A 12 -23.05 -10.43 6.87
C PHE A 12 -23.55 -10.90 8.26
N LEU A 13 -22.94 -11.92 8.84
CA LEU A 13 -23.27 -12.37 10.20
C LEU A 13 -22.90 -11.34 11.26
N CYS A 14 -21.72 -10.73 11.14
CA CYS A 14 -21.18 -9.74 12.07
C CYS A 14 -21.82 -8.35 11.91
N SER A 15 -22.57 -8.12 10.84
CA SER A 15 -23.29 -6.85 10.63
C SER A 15 -24.46 -6.70 11.62
N PRO A 16 -24.44 -5.67 12.50
CA PRO A 16 -25.50 -5.44 13.48
C PRO A 16 -26.81 -4.94 12.85
N ASN A 17 -26.77 -4.42 11.62
CA ASN A 17 -27.93 -3.83 10.96
C ASN A 17 -28.12 -4.41 9.54
N LYS A 18 -28.41 -5.71 9.48
CA LYS A 18 -28.51 -6.53 8.25
C LYS A 18 -29.46 -5.98 7.19
N LYS A 19 -30.45 -5.15 7.57
CA LYS A 19 -31.45 -4.58 6.66
C LYS A 19 -31.02 -3.27 5.97
N HIS A 20 -30.00 -2.58 6.45
CA HIS A 20 -29.53 -1.31 5.87
C HIS A 20 -28.25 -1.46 5.03
N ILE A 21 -27.87 -2.70 4.71
CA ILE A 21 -26.68 -2.95 3.89
C ILE A 21 -26.92 -2.41 2.48
N LYS A 22 -26.14 -1.39 2.10
CA LYS A 22 -26.13 -0.86 0.73
C LYS A 22 -25.35 -1.84 -0.15
N TRP A 23 -26.06 -2.77 -0.79
CA TRP A 23 -25.46 -3.80 -1.64
C TRP A 23 -24.77 -3.25 -2.89
N ARG A 24 -25.25 -2.13 -3.43
CA ARG A 24 -24.67 -1.48 -4.63
C ARG A 24 -23.17 -1.15 -4.46
N PRO A 25 -22.73 -0.38 -3.45
CA PRO A 25 -21.32 -0.11 -3.20
C PRO A 25 -20.46 -1.37 -3.04
N ILE A 26 -20.96 -2.39 -2.33
CA ILE A 26 -20.21 -3.61 -2.04
C ILE A 26 -19.92 -4.40 -3.33
N VAL A 27 -20.92 -4.53 -4.19
CA VAL A 27 -20.77 -5.23 -5.48
C VAL A 27 -19.85 -4.45 -6.43
N ILE A 28 -19.97 -3.11 -6.46
CA ILE A 28 -19.08 -2.25 -7.26
C ILE A 28 -17.63 -2.40 -6.81
N LEU A 29 -17.39 -2.37 -5.50
CA LEU A 29 -16.05 -2.52 -4.93
C LEU A 29 -15.42 -3.87 -5.28
N ILE A 30 -16.18 -4.97 -5.13
CA ILE A 30 -15.71 -6.32 -5.49
C ILE A 30 -15.41 -6.44 -6.99
N LEU A 31 -16.28 -5.91 -7.86
CA LEU A 31 -16.06 -5.95 -9.31
C LEU A 31 -14.82 -5.14 -9.71
N LEU A 32 -14.65 -3.95 -9.11
CA LEU A 32 -13.50 -3.09 -9.36
C LEU A 32 -12.21 -3.77 -8.89
N GLU A 33 -12.20 -4.37 -7.70
CA GLU A 33 -11.03 -5.09 -7.17
C GLU A 33 -10.63 -6.27 -8.06
N LEU A 34 -11.60 -7.09 -8.49
CA LEU A 34 -11.34 -8.21 -9.40
C LEU A 34 -10.84 -7.72 -10.77
N PHE A 35 -11.42 -6.65 -11.29
CA PHE A 35 -11.02 -6.06 -12.57
C PHE A 35 -9.59 -5.51 -12.50
N ILE A 36 -9.26 -4.72 -11.47
CA ILE A 36 -7.92 -4.15 -11.27
C ILE A 36 -6.91 -5.29 -11.06
N THR A 37 -7.21 -6.27 -10.23
CA THR A 37 -6.32 -7.41 -9.96
C THR A 37 -6.05 -8.21 -11.23
N TRP A 38 -7.09 -8.53 -12.01
CA TRP A 38 -6.94 -9.23 -13.27
C TRP A 38 -6.16 -8.41 -14.29
N PHE A 39 -6.41 -7.11 -14.38
CA PHE A 39 -5.66 -6.22 -15.27
C PHE A 39 -4.19 -6.11 -14.86
N MET A 40 -3.90 -5.92 -13.58
CA MET A 40 -2.54 -5.73 -13.06
C MET A 40 -1.71 -7.02 -13.10
N LEU A 41 -2.26 -8.17 -12.67
CA LEU A 41 -1.49 -9.42 -12.63
C LEU A 41 -1.59 -10.25 -13.91
N GLY A 42 -2.70 -10.14 -14.65
CA GLY A 42 -2.94 -10.95 -15.85
C GLY A 42 -2.33 -10.39 -17.13
N THR A 43 -2.07 -9.08 -17.20
CA THR A 43 -1.55 -8.44 -18.41
C THR A 43 -0.06 -8.10 -18.31
N LYS A 44 0.66 -8.17 -19.44
CA LYS A 44 2.07 -7.75 -19.52
C LYS A 44 2.25 -6.27 -19.15
N LEU A 45 1.30 -5.41 -19.56
CA LEU A 45 1.30 -3.99 -19.20
C LEU A 45 1.16 -3.79 -17.68
N GLY A 46 0.24 -4.51 -17.05
CA GLY A 46 0.05 -4.49 -15.60
C GLY A 46 1.32 -4.88 -14.85
N SER A 47 1.99 -5.96 -15.26
CA SER A 47 3.26 -6.38 -14.67
C SER A 47 4.37 -5.32 -14.83
N ILE A 48 4.47 -4.66 -15.99
CA ILE A 48 5.44 -3.58 -16.20
C ILE A 48 5.18 -2.43 -15.22
N ILE A 49 3.92 -2.03 -15.04
CA ILE A 49 3.54 -0.96 -14.12
C ILE A 49 3.88 -1.32 -12.67
N ILE A 50 3.50 -2.53 -12.22
CA ILE A 50 3.82 -3.00 -10.86
C ILE A 50 5.33 -3.02 -10.63
N ASN A 51 6.10 -3.57 -11.57
CA ASN A 51 7.54 -3.65 -11.44
C ASN A 51 8.20 -2.26 -11.40
N LYS A 52 7.69 -1.28 -12.18
CA LYS A 52 8.18 0.10 -12.09
C LYS A 52 7.93 0.70 -10.71
N ILE A 53 6.73 0.51 -10.16
CA ILE A 53 6.38 1.01 -8.83
C ILE A 53 7.24 0.31 -7.76
N ALA A 54 7.38 -1.01 -7.84
CA ALA A 54 8.22 -1.78 -6.94
C ALA A 54 9.68 -1.31 -6.97
N SER A 55 10.25 -1.11 -8.17
CA SER A 55 11.60 -0.57 -8.32
C SER A 55 11.75 0.83 -7.74
N PHE A 56 10.74 1.70 -7.88
CA PHE A 56 10.72 3.02 -7.25
C PHE A 56 10.76 2.91 -5.72
N PHE A 57 9.93 2.05 -5.12
CA PHE A 57 9.96 1.84 -3.67
C PHE A 57 11.27 1.21 -3.19
N SER A 58 11.84 0.26 -3.94
CA SER A 58 13.15 -0.31 -3.62
C SER A 58 14.26 0.75 -3.64
N TRP A 59 14.25 1.65 -4.62
CA TRP A 59 15.16 2.78 -4.68
C TRP A 59 14.94 3.75 -3.51
N LEU A 60 13.69 4.06 -3.18
CA LEU A 60 13.34 4.92 -2.05
C LEU A 60 13.85 4.34 -0.72
N LEU A 61 13.69 3.04 -0.51
CA LEU A 61 14.21 2.34 0.66
C LEU A 61 15.74 2.32 0.68
N ALA A 62 16.39 2.19 -0.49
CA ALA A 62 17.86 2.27 -0.57
C ALA A 62 18.36 3.64 -0.12
N CYS A 63 17.72 4.73 -0.56
CA CYS A 63 18.04 6.08 -0.09
C CYS A 63 17.82 6.24 1.43
N ALA A 64 16.73 5.67 1.96
CA ALA A 64 16.46 5.66 3.39
C ALA A 64 17.60 4.96 4.16
N ASN A 65 18.02 3.78 3.69
CA ASN A 65 19.10 3.02 4.30
C ASN A 65 20.44 3.77 4.27
N GLU A 66 20.76 4.49 3.19
CA GLU A 66 21.94 5.35 3.14
C GLU A 66 21.88 6.48 4.19
N GLY A 67 20.73 7.12 4.34
CA GLY A 67 20.50 8.14 5.37
C GLY A 67 20.65 7.59 6.79
N ILE A 68 20.18 6.37 7.04
CA ILE A 68 20.31 5.70 8.35
C ILE A 68 21.77 5.37 8.63
N ARG A 69 22.52 4.87 7.64
CA ARG A 69 23.96 4.60 7.77
C ARG A 69 24.76 5.88 8.08
N PHE A 70 24.34 7.02 7.53
CA PHE A 70 24.94 8.32 7.86
C PHE A 70 24.62 8.76 9.29
N ALA A 71 23.37 8.64 9.73
CA ALA A 71 22.95 9.06 11.06
C ALA A 71 23.45 8.13 12.19
N PHE A 72 23.53 6.83 11.93
CA PHE A 72 23.86 5.79 12.90
C PHE A 72 24.84 4.73 12.32
N PRO A 73 26.10 5.10 12.01
CA PRO A 73 27.06 4.19 11.39
C PRO A 73 27.38 2.98 12.28
N SER A 74 27.58 3.20 13.59
CA SER A 74 27.91 2.15 14.56
C SER A 74 26.80 1.12 14.78
N ALA A 75 25.54 1.50 14.54
CA ALA A 75 24.38 0.61 14.67
C ALA A 75 24.10 -0.20 13.39
N MET A 76 24.72 0.18 12.27
CA MET A 76 24.60 -0.52 10.99
C MET A 76 25.82 -1.40 10.66
N GLU A 77 26.95 -1.21 11.36
CA GLU A 77 28.17 -2.02 11.24
C GLU A 77 28.20 -3.23 12.18
N SER A 78 27.25 -3.34 13.13
CA SER A 78 27.14 -4.51 14.00
C SER A 78 26.74 -5.76 13.21
N GLN A 79 27.29 -6.93 13.57
CA GLN A 79 26.93 -8.24 12.96
C GLN A 79 25.43 -8.57 13.06
N HIS A 80 24.73 -7.93 14.00
CA HIS A 80 23.29 -7.95 14.10
C HIS A 80 22.77 -6.52 13.98
N ILE A 81 22.09 -6.24 12.88
CA ILE A 81 21.34 -4.99 12.69
C ILE A 81 20.01 -5.19 13.43
N ASP A 82 19.75 -4.34 14.41
CA ASP A 82 18.48 -4.41 15.14
C ASP A 82 17.30 -4.16 14.20
N PHE A 83 16.19 -4.86 14.44
CA PHE A 83 14.93 -4.68 13.72
C PHE A 83 14.51 -3.20 13.64
N PHE A 84 14.83 -2.43 14.67
CA PHE A 84 14.60 -0.99 14.72
C PHE A 84 15.24 -0.24 13.53
N PHE A 85 16.53 -0.49 13.24
CA PHE A 85 17.25 0.18 12.16
C PHE A 85 16.88 -0.39 10.79
N SER A 86 16.60 -1.70 10.70
CA SER A 86 16.31 -2.34 9.41
C SER A 86 14.85 -2.16 8.93
N ALA A 87 13.89 -1.95 9.83
CA ALA A 87 12.48 -1.88 9.47
C ALA A 87 11.84 -0.55 9.92
N LEU A 88 12.04 -0.12 11.16
CA LEU A 88 11.33 1.01 11.72
C LEU A 88 11.80 2.35 11.11
N LEU A 89 13.11 2.58 11.01
CA LEU A 89 13.65 3.83 10.45
C LEU A 89 13.29 4.03 8.97
N PRO A 90 13.40 3.01 8.09
CA PRO A 90 12.93 3.15 6.71
C PRO A 90 11.44 3.47 6.62
N ILE A 91 10.61 2.89 7.50
CA ILE A 91 9.17 3.21 7.55
C ILE A 91 8.95 4.68 7.94
N ILE A 92 9.67 5.19 8.94
CA ILE A 92 9.56 6.61 9.35
C ILE A 92 9.94 7.54 8.20
N PHE A 93 11.00 7.22 7.44
CA PHE A 93 11.39 7.99 6.25
C PHE A 93 10.31 7.99 5.17
N VAL A 94 9.68 6.84 4.91
CA VAL A 94 8.59 6.75 3.93
C VAL A 94 7.40 7.60 4.36
N ILE A 95 7.02 7.58 5.65
CA ILE A 95 5.92 8.39 6.18
C ILE A 95 6.22 9.89 6.01
N THR A 96 7.40 10.34 6.41
CA THR A 96 7.76 11.77 6.27
C THR A 96 7.85 12.21 4.81
N PHE A 97 8.28 11.32 3.90
CA PHE A 97 8.21 11.57 2.47
C PHE A 97 6.75 11.80 2.00
N PHE A 98 5.81 10.94 2.42
CA PHE A 98 4.39 11.14 2.10
C PHE A 98 3.81 12.41 2.72
N ASP A 99 4.21 12.78 3.94
CA ASP A 99 3.80 14.05 4.57
C ASP A 99 4.27 15.25 3.77
N ILE A 100 5.52 15.23 3.28
CA ILE A 100 6.06 16.29 2.41
C ILE A 100 5.27 16.35 1.10
N LEU A 101 4.95 15.21 0.47
CA LEU A 101 4.13 15.16 -0.73
C LEU A 101 2.71 15.70 -0.49
N SER A 102 2.14 15.46 0.69
CA SER A 102 0.85 16.01 1.08
C SER A 102 0.92 17.51 1.32
N TYR A 103 2.00 18.00 1.95
CA TYR A 103 2.25 19.43 2.15
C TYR A 103 2.34 20.20 0.82
N PHE A 104 2.98 19.61 -0.20
CA PHE A 104 3.01 20.19 -1.56
C PHE A 104 1.71 20.00 -2.34
N GLY A 105 0.73 19.29 -1.80
CA GLY A 105 -0.56 19.00 -2.46
C GLY A 105 -0.50 17.94 -3.56
N ILE A 106 0.65 17.32 -3.80
CA ILE A 106 0.83 16.28 -4.83
C ILE A 106 0.00 15.03 -4.46
N LEU A 107 0.05 14.63 -3.18
CA LEU A 107 -0.71 13.48 -2.71
C LEU A 107 -2.23 13.73 -2.81
N THR A 108 -2.67 14.91 -2.39
CA THR A 108 -4.08 15.33 -2.45
C THR A 108 -4.59 15.34 -3.89
N TRP A 109 -3.78 15.82 -4.84
CA TRP A 109 -4.11 15.80 -6.26
C TRP A 109 -4.29 14.38 -6.82
N ILE A 110 -3.45 13.42 -6.40
CA ILE A 110 -3.60 12.01 -6.79
C ILE A 110 -4.90 11.43 -6.20
N ILE A 111 -5.17 11.70 -4.91
CA ILE A 111 -6.37 11.21 -4.22
C ILE A 111 -7.63 11.75 -4.89
N ASP A 112 -7.69 13.04 -5.22
CA ASP A 112 -8.85 13.63 -5.90
C ASP A 112 -9.11 12.98 -7.27
N LYS A 113 -8.05 12.65 -8.01
CA LYS A 113 -8.20 11.96 -9.30
C LYS A 113 -8.67 10.53 -9.17
N VAL A 114 -8.17 9.78 -8.18
CA VAL A 114 -8.56 8.40 -7.97
C VAL A 114 -9.95 8.31 -7.33
N GLY A 115 -10.27 9.20 -6.40
CA GLY A 115 -11.56 9.27 -5.71
C GLY A 115 -12.71 9.85 -6.54
N ALA A 116 -12.40 10.48 -7.69
CA ALA A 116 -13.40 10.89 -8.66
C ALA A 116 -13.97 9.72 -9.49
N VAL A 117 -13.36 8.53 -9.42
CA VAL A 117 -13.79 7.28 -10.07
C VAL A 117 -14.63 6.45 -9.10
#